data_AF-A0A661Y5L6-F1
#
_entry.id   AF-A0A661Y5L6-F1
#
_cell.length_a   1.000
_cell.length_b   1.000
_cell.length_c   1.000
_cell.angle_alpha   90.00
_cell.angle_beta   90.00
_cell.angle_gamma   90.00
#
_symmetry.space_group_name_H-M   'P 1'
#
loop_
_entity.id
_entity.type
_entity.pdbx_description
1 polymer ?
#
loop_
_entity_poly.entity_id
_entity_poly.type
_entity_poly.pdbx_seq_one_letter_code
_entity_poly.pdbx_strand_id
1 'polypeptide(L)'
;KLVSHFRNGNFSGQENENYLCASFDPSSELFDSKKYWRGPVWINLNWIIYRGLKKYGFVQEADTIKKDTLFFMDKYGFYEYFEPSKVANEELDKGYGGKNFSWSAALTIDLLTNTA
;
A
#
# COMPACT_ATOMS: atom_id res chain seq x y z
N LYS A 1 -3.39 -14.99 13.15
CA LYS A 1 -3.51 -15.61 11.81
C LYS A 1 -3.67 -14.58 10.69
N LEU A 2 -4.51 -13.54 10.83
CA LEU A 2 -4.60 -12.50 9.78
C LEU A 2 -3.25 -11.76 9.59
N VAL A 3 -2.69 -11.24 10.68
CA VAL A 3 -1.51 -10.37 10.59
C VAL A 3 -0.22 -11.05 10.11
N SER A 4 -0.14 -12.38 10.17
CA SER A 4 0.99 -13.11 9.58
C SER A 4 1.04 -13.00 8.06
N HIS A 5 -0.05 -12.62 7.40
CA HIS A 5 0.00 -12.34 5.95
C HIS A 5 0.65 -10.99 5.61
N PHE A 6 0.73 -10.07 6.58
CA PHE A 6 1.47 -8.80 6.47
C PHE A 6 2.93 -8.95 6.90
N ARG A 7 3.24 -9.93 7.75
CA ARG A 7 4.58 -10.18 8.30
C ARG A 7 5.22 -11.35 7.57
N ASN A 8 6.07 -11.07 6.58
CA ASN A 8 6.77 -12.10 5.79
C ASN A 8 5.80 -13.14 5.19
N GLY A 9 4.62 -12.66 4.76
CA GLY A 9 3.56 -13.47 4.16
C GLY A 9 3.28 -13.06 2.72
N ASN A 10 2.23 -13.62 2.11
CA ASN A 10 1.95 -13.41 0.67
C ASN A 10 1.94 -11.94 0.23
N PHE A 11 1.46 -11.01 1.06
CA PHE A 11 1.37 -9.60 0.67
C PHE A 11 2.69 -8.85 0.80
N SER A 12 3.48 -9.12 1.83
CA SER A 12 4.82 -8.52 1.97
C SER A 12 5.85 -9.22 1.06
N GLY A 13 5.56 -10.45 0.64
CA GLY A 13 6.57 -11.36 0.11
C GLY A 13 7.35 -12.08 1.23
N GLN A 14 8.08 -13.14 0.87
CA GLN A 14 8.83 -13.96 1.84
C GLN A 14 10.04 -13.19 2.41
N GLU A 15 10.68 -12.39 1.57
CA GLU A 15 11.86 -11.58 1.88
C GLU A 15 11.48 -10.10 2.11
N ASN A 16 10.18 -9.83 2.31
CA ASN A 16 9.63 -8.48 2.44
C ASN A 16 9.92 -7.61 1.20
N GLU A 17 9.87 -8.20 0.02
CA GLU A 17 10.15 -7.56 -1.27
C GLU A 17 9.04 -6.62 -1.76
N ASN A 18 7.86 -6.65 -1.14
CA ASN A 18 6.73 -5.79 -1.49
C ASN A 18 6.40 -4.78 -0.40
N TYR A 19 5.97 -3.60 -0.82
CA TYR A 19 5.18 -2.70 0.01
C TYR A 19 3.77 -3.26 0.20
N LEU A 20 3.20 -3.01 1.37
CA LEU A 20 1.83 -3.45 1.67
C LEU A 20 0.79 -2.37 1.25
N CYS A 21 -0.44 -2.72 0.87
CA CYS A 21 -1.00 -4.04 0.64
C CYS A 21 -1.51 -4.10 -0.81
N ALA A 22 -0.88 -4.95 -1.63
CA ALA A 22 -1.34 -5.22 -3.00
C ALA A 22 -2.84 -5.57 -3.02
N SER A 23 -3.55 -5.09 -4.04
CA SER A 23 -4.99 -5.37 -4.22
C SER A 23 -5.30 -6.82 -4.59
N PHE A 24 -4.26 -7.59 -4.93
CA PHE A 24 -4.35 -8.98 -5.33
C PHE A 24 -3.14 -9.75 -4.78
N ASP A 25 -3.27 -11.06 -4.59
CA ASP A 25 -2.20 -11.91 -4.05
C ASP A 25 -0.96 -11.88 -4.98
N PRO A 26 0.19 -11.32 -4.54
CA PRO A 26 1.41 -11.25 -5.33
C PRO A 26 2.00 -12.60 -5.73
N SER A 27 1.64 -13.69 -5.04
CA SER A 27 2.10 -15.04 -5.36
C SER A 27 1.25 -15.74 -6.42
N SER A 28 0.12 -15.15 -6.81
CA SER A 28 -0.78 -15.74 -7.80
C SER A 28 -0.27 -15.54 -9.23
N GLU A 29 -0.41 -16.56 -10.08
CA GLU A 29 -0.12 -16.45 -11.52
C GLU A 29 -1.00 -15.42 -12.26
N LEU A 30 -2.12 -15.01 -11.64
CA LEU A 30 -3.04 -14.00 -12.19
C LEU A 30 -2.71 -12.57 -11.74
N PHE A 31 -1.68 -12.41 -10.92
CA PHE A 31 -1.23 -11.11 -10.44
C PHE A 31 -0.63 -10.28 -11.58
N ASP A 32 -0.99 -9.00 -11.63
CA ASP A 32 -0.40 -8.02 -12.53
C ASP A 32 -0.28 -6.70 -11.78
N SER A 33 0.96 -6.33 -11.46
CA SER A 33 1.29 -5.19 -10.60
C SER A 33 0.85 -3.83 -11.16
N LYS A 34 0.46 -3.76 -12.44
CA LYS A 34 0.02 -2.54 -13.12
C LYS A 34 -1.48 -2.51 -13.40
N LYS A 35 -2.15 -3.66 -13.30
CA LYS A 35 -3.53 -3.84 -13.76
C LYS A 35 -4.56 -3.56 -12.67
N TYR A 36 -4.77 -2.28 -12.39
CA TYR A 36 -5.92 -1.78 -11.62
C TYR A 36 -6.15 -2.58 -10.30
N TRP A 37 -7.26 -3.32 -10.15
CA TRP A 37 -7.54 -4.12 -8.96
C TRP A 37 -6.91 -5.54 -8.94
N ARG A 38 -5.98 -5.85 -9.85
CA ARG A 38 -5.33 -7.16 -9.97
C ARG A 38 -3.87 -7.16 -9.53
N GLY A 39 -3.45 -6.21 -8.70
CA GLY A 39 -2.09 -6.21 -8.17
C GLY A 39 -1.65 -4.92 -7.48
N PRO A 40 -1.82 -3.73 -8.08
CA PRO A 40 -1.35 -2.49 -7.49
C PRO A 40 -1.79 -2.25 -6.04
N VAL A 41 -1.03 -1.40 -5.33
CA VAL A 41 -1.38 -0.87 -4.01
C VAL A 41 -2.29 0.34 -4.15
N TRP A 42 -3.33 0.42 -3.32
CA TRP A 42 -4.32 1.49 -3.33
C TRP A 42 -4.41 2.15 -1.97
N ILE A 43 -4.30 3.49 -1.94
CA ILE A 43 -4.34 4.26 -0.69
C ILE A 43 -5.68 4.14 0.04
N ASN A 44 -6.81 4.09 -0.66
CA ASN A 44 -8.13 3.93 -0.02
C ASN A 44 -8.26 2.59 0.71
N LEU A 45 -7.76 1.49 0.13
CA LEU A 45 -7.73 0.20 0.80
C LEU A 45 -6.74 0.20 1.96
N ASN A 46 -5.52 0.69 1.74
CA ASN A 46 -4.53 0.79 2.81
C ASN A 46 -5.02 1.66 3.97
N TRP A 47 -5.76 2.73 3.69
CA TRP A 47 -6.37 3.57 4.71
C TRP A 47 -7.41 2.80 5.55
N ILE A 48 -8.31 2.05 4.91
CA ILE A 48 -9.29 1.21 5.63
C ILE A 48 -8.56 0.15 6.48
N ILE A 49 -7.55 -0.52 5.91
CA ILE A 49 -6.75 -1.54 6.59
C ILE A 49 -6.02 -0.94 7.80
N TYR A 50 -5.35 0.20 7.61
CA TYR A 50 -4.67 0.95 8.67
C TYR A 50 -5.61 1.24 9.85
N ARG A 51 -6.78 1.83 9.56
CA ARG A 51 -7.77 2.20 10.59
C ARG A 51 -8.29 0.96 11.31
N GLY A 52 -8.52 -0.13 10.59
CA GLY A 52 -8.91 -1.42 11.16
C GLY A 52 -7.83 -1.96 12.11
N LEU A 53 -6.59 -2.10 11.63
CA LEU A 53 -5.48 -2.62 12.42
C LEU A 53 -5.25 -1.81 13.69
N LYS A 54 -5.23 -0.48 13.59
CA LYS A 54 -5.19 0.46 14.73
C LYS A 54 -6.30 0.16 15.74
N LYS A 55 -7.56 0.11 15.28
CA LYS A 55 -8.74 -0.10 16.13
C LYS A 55 -8.69 -1.42 16.91
N TYR A 56 -8.09 -2.45 16.35
CA TYR A 56 -7.97 -3.77 16.97
C TYR A 56 -6.63 -4.01 17.69
N GLY A 57 -5.78 -2.99 17.85
CA GLY A 57 -4.53 -3.07 18.61
C GLY A 57 -3.34 -3.67 17.85
N PHE A 58 -3.45 -3.88 16.53
CA PHE A 58 -2.35 -4.33 15.66
C PHE A 58 -1.50 -3.14 15.20
N VAL A 59 -0.90 -2.44 16.18
CA VAL A 59 -0.24 -1.14 15.97
C VAL A 59 0.95 -1.25 15.03
N GLN A 60 1.77 -2.29 15.16
CA GLN A 60 2.98 -2.47 14.34
C GLN A 60 2.64 -2.60 12.85
N GLU A 61 1.63 -3.40 12.52
CA GLU A 61 1.17 -3.60 11.14
C GLU A 61 0.51 -2.34 10.59
N ALA A 62 -0.28 -1.66 11.41
CA ALA A 62 -0.87 -0.39 11.02
C ALA A 62 0.21 0.64 10.66
N ASP A 63 1.26 0.74 11.48
CA ASP A 63 2.37 1.66 11.22
C ASP A 63 3.13 1.31 9.94
N THR A 64 3.34 0.02 9.65
CA THR A 64 3.91 -0.41 8.36
C THR A 64 3.03 0.01 7.19
N ILE A 65 1.71 -0.27 7.23
CA ILE A 65 0.78 0.15 6.15
C ILE A 65 0.83 1.66 5.94
N LYS A 66 0.81 2.44 7.04
CA LYS A 66 0.88 3.90 6.97
C LYS A 66 2.19 4.35 6.34
N LYS A 67 3.33 3.82 6.79
CA LYS A 67 4.66 4.17 6.29
C LYS A 67 4.80 3.85 4.80
N ASP A 68 4.43 2.64 4.39
CA ASP A 68 4.49 2.20 2.99
C ASP A 68 3.58 3.06 2.10
N THR A 69 2.38 3.39 2.59
CA THR A 69 1.45 4.27 1.85
C THR A 69 2.02 5.67 1.65
N LEU A 70 2.61 6.26 2.70
CA LEU A 70 3.19 7.60 2.64
C LEU A 70 4.44 7.65 1.77
N PHE A 71 5.22 6.57 1.69
CA PHE A 71 6.35 6.47 0.76
C PHE A 71 5.93 6.77 -0.68
N PHE A 72 4.80 6.24 -1.13
CA PHE A 72 4.30 6.48 -2.49
C PHE A 72 3.94 7.95 -2.75
N MET A 73 3.33 8.60 -1.76
CA MET A 73 2.93 10.00 -1.85
C MET A 73 4.15 10.92 -1.89
N ASP A 74 5.17 10.61 -1.10
CA ASP A 74 6.43 11.34 -1.06
C ASP A 74 7.21 11.16 -2.37
N LYS A 75 7.32 9.91 -2.85
CA LYS A 75 8.10 9.60 -4.06
C LYS A 75 7.43 10.04 -5.36
N TYR A 76 6.13 9.80 -5.50
CA TYR A 76 5.42 9.96 -6.79
C TYR A 76 4.38 11.08 -6.80
N GLY A 77 3.99 11.59 -5.63
CA GLY A 77 2.80 12.44 -5.50
C GLY A 77 1.49 11.65 -5.62
N PHE A 78 0.39 12.37 -5.86
CA PHE A 78 -0.97 11.85 -5.71
C PHE A 78 -1.48 11.13 -6.97
N TYR A 79 -0.99 9.91 -7.20
CA TYR A 79 -1.54 8.99 -8.20
C TYR A 79 -2.65 8.10 -7.63
N GLU A 80 -3.36 7.41 -8.51
CA GLU A 80 -4.52 6.58 -8.16
C GLU A 80 -4.11 5.27 -7.46
N TYR A 81 -3.06 4.60 -7.96
CA TYR A 81 -2.52 3.34 -7.42
C TYR A 81 -1.04 3.14 -7.76
N PHE A 82 -0.36 2.22 -7.07
CA PHE A 82 1.11 2.15 -7.01
C PHE A 82 1.66 0.74 -7.17
N GLU A 83 2.93 0.66 -7.59
CA GLU A 83 3.68 -0.58 -7.69
C GLU A 83 3.98 -1.16 -6.29
N PRO A 84 3.59 -2.41 -5.99
CA PRO A 84 3.98 -3.06 -4.73
C PRO A 84 5.47 -3.44 -4.66
N SER A 85 6.12 -3.85 -5.75
CA SER A 85 7.50 -4.35 -5.69
C SER A 85 8.51 -3.26 -5.32
N LYS A 86 9.27 -3.44 -4.24
CA LYS A 86 10.28 -2.47 -3.79
C LYS A 86 11.39 -2.27 -4.82
N VAL A 87 11.85 -3.36 -5.44
CA VAL A 87 12.87 -3.32 -6.50
C VAL A 87 12.34 -2.59 -7.74
N ALA A 88 11.12 -2.89 -8.19
CA ALA A 88 10.56 -2.16 -9.34
C ALA A 88 10.38 -0.67 -9.04
N ASN A 89 10.07 -0.31 -7.79
CA ASN A 89 10.02 1.08 -7.37
C ASN A 89 11.38 1.79 -7.43
N GLU A 90 12.54 1.11 -7.49
CA GLU A 90 13.85 1.79 -7.61
C GLU A 90 13.97 2.54 -8.93
N GLU A 91 13.45 1.95 -10.02
CA GLU A 91 13.56 2.48 -11.38
C GLU A 91 12.33 3.31 -11.82
N LEU A 92 11.20 3.19 -11.10
CA LEU A 92 9.98 3.93 -11.43
C LEU A 92 10.04 5.39 -10.95
N ASP A 93 9.47 6.28 -11.76
CA ASP A 93 9.37 7.72 -11.51
C ASP A 93 7.92 8.21 -11.32
N LYS A 94 6.94 7.32 -11.46
CA LYS A 94 5.51 7.63 -11.37
C LYS A 94 4.69 6.48 -10.81
N GLY A 95 3.55 6.84 -10.23
CA GLY A 95 2.45 5.91 -9.97
C GLY A 95 1.65 5.59 -11.23
N TYR A 96 0.61 4.79 -11.05
CA TYR A 96 -0.27 4.34 -12.10
C TYR A 96 -1.64 5.06 -12.04
N GLY A 97 -2.44 4.92 -13.10
CA GLY A 97 -3.77 5.53 -13.19
C GLY A 97 -3.74 7.05 -13.30
N GLY A 98 -4.77 7.71 -12.76
CA GLY A 98 -4.88 9.17 -12.79
C GLY A 98 -3.87 9.90 -11.89
N LYS A 99 -3.32 11.03 -12.37
CA LYS A 99 -2.51 11.97 -11.58
C LYS A 99 -3.40 13.00 -10.88
N ASN A 100 -2.92 13.57 -9.77
CA ASN A 100 -3.65 14.55 -8.93
C ASN A 100 -4.98 13.98 -8.40
N PHE A 101 -4.95 12.70 -8.02
CA PHE A 101 -6.13 11.97 -7.64
C PHE A 101 -6.64 12.40 -6.25
N SER A 102 -7.91 12.82 -6.18
CA SER A 102 -8.43 13.53 -5.01
C SER A 102 -8.42 12.72 -3.72
N TRP A 103 -8.77 11.42 -3.77
CA TRP A 103 -8.71 10.61 -2.55
C TRP A 103 -7.28 10.39 -2.08
N SER A 104 -6.29 10.48 -2.97
CA SER A 104 -4.91 10.17 -2.60
C SER A 104 -4.38 11.33 -1.78
N ALA A 105 -4.68 12.56 -2.22
CA ALA A 105 -4.45 13.74 -1.41
C ALA A 105 -5.24 13.72 -0.09
N ALA A 106 -6.55 13.49 -0.13
CA ALA A 106 -7.41 13.58 1.04
C ALA A 106 -7.03 12.55 2.13
N LEU A 107 -6.77 11.31 1.75
CA LEU A 107 -6.41 10.25 2.68
C LEU A 107 -4.98 10.39 3.19
N THR A 108 -4.07 10.97 2.40
CA THR A 108 -2.73 11.35 2.89
C THR A 108 -2.82 12.36 4.01
N ILE A 109 -3.69 13.38 3.88
CA ILE A 109 -3.92 14.36 4.94
C ILE A 109 -4.39 13.65 6.21
N ASP A 110 -5.42 12.79 6.14
CA ASP A 110 -5.88 12.06 7.33
C ASP A 110 -4.77 11.19 7.94
N LEU A 111 -3.98 10.47 7.14
CA LEU A 111 -2.85 9.67 7.64
C LEU A 111 -1.81 10.53 8.38
N LEU A 112 -1.54 11.75 7.89
CA LEU A 112 -0.54 12.63 8.51
C LEU A 112 -1.07 13.32 9.77
N THR A 113 -2.34 13.70 9.81
CA THR A 113 -2.91 14.51 10.91
C THR A 113 -3.59 13.69 11.98
N ASN A 114 -3.99 12.44 11.69
CA ASN A 114 -4.81 11.65 12.59
C ASN A 114 -3.96 10.58 13.29
N THR A 115 -3.61 10.83 14.54
CA THR A 115 -2.86 9.91 15.41
C THR A 115 -3.75 9.07 16.32
N ALA A 116 -5.06 9.35 16.35
CA ALA A 116 -6.03 8.70 17.24
C ALA A 116 -6.21 7.20 16.98
#